data_AF-A0A3B5Z195-F1
#
_entry.id   AF-A0A3B5Z195-F1
#
_cell.length_a   1.000
_cell.length_b   1.000
_cell.length_c   1.000
_cell.angle_alpha   90.00
_cell.angle_beta   90.00
_cell.angle_gamma   90.00
#
_symmetry.space_group_name_H-M   'P 1'
#
loop_
_entity.id
_entity.type
_entity.pdbx_description
1 polymer ?
#
loop_
_entity_poly.entity_id
_entity_poly.type
_entity_poly.pdbx_seq_one_letter_code
_entity_poly.pdbx_strand_id
1 'polypeptide(L)'
;MHICCFQGDKYMEKEPTALDLFKECHYNSKKKGYTDVVQAAIVEMEQSASQPTEDGQQSNSATKAVAEVLTKHTKKPMFLKHVRVQHMHERSSRSGREAEQEVQKRGTAELRARVETLTNQLKELEEARIRQEEARTKKEEENRKKQEELEAKLNFLLSQITPR
;
A
#
# COMPACT_ATOMS: atom_id res chain seq x y z
N MET A 1 -25.55 -22.19 -10.52
CA MET A 1 -25.26 -20.77 -10.23
C MET A 1 -23.88 -20.49 -10.80
N HIS A 2 -23.77 -19.86 -11.98
CA HIS A 2 -22.47 -19.57 -12.60
C HIS A 2 -21.93 -18.29 -11.96
N ILE A 3 -21.00 -18.43 -11.00
CA ILE A 3 -20.28 -17.30 -10.43
C ILE A 3 -19.31 -16.85 -11.52
N CYS A 4 -19.55 -15.69 -12.10
CA CYS A 4 -18.66 -15.10 -13.09
C CYS A 4 -17.34 -14.75 -12.40
N CYS A 5 -16.29 -15.54 -12.64
CA CYS A 5 -14.95 -15.30 -12.12
C CYS A 5 -14.33 -14.12 -12.88
N PHE A 6 -14.54 -12.91 -12.38
CA PHE A 6 -13.91 -11.71 -12.90
C PHE A 6 -12.38 -11.84 -12.78
N GLN A 7 -11.68 -11.83 -13.91
CA GLN A 7 -10.22 -11.79 -13.95
C GLN A 7 -9.81 -10.31 -14.05
N GLY A 8 -9.47 -9.72 -12.90
CA GLY A 8 -9.17 -8.29 -12.77
C GLY A 8 -7.98 -7.77 -13.59
N ASP A 9 -7.23 -8.65 -14.24
CA ASP A 9 -6.01 -8.29 -14.98
C ASP A 9 -6.27 -7.56 -16.30
N LYS A 10 -7.53 -7.53 -16.79
CA LYS A 10 -7.89 -6.90 -18.09
C LYS A 10 -8.18 -5.40 -18.01
N TYR A 11 -8.37 -4.86 -16.82
CA TYR A 11 -8.85 -3.49 -16.60
C TYR A 11 -7.84 -2.68 -15.78
N MET A 12 -6.61 -2.57 -16.27
CA MET A 12 -5.50 -1.90 -15.56
C MET A 12 -5.58 -0.37 -15.59
N GLU A 13 -6.29 0.23 -16.54
CA GLU A 13 -6.32 1.69 -16.75
C GLU A 13 -7.67 2.34 -16.41
N LYS A 14 -8.77 1.57 -16.42
CA LYS A 14 -10.13 2.07 -16.18
C LYS A 14 -11.00 0.99 -15.57
N GLU A 15 -11.73 1.34 -14.51
CA GLU A 15 -12.71 0.44 -13.89
C GLU A 15 -13.81 0.05 -14.90
N PRO A 16 -14.16 -1.25 -15.02
CA PRO A 16 -15.19 -1.71 -15.94
C PRO A 16 -16.57 -1.19 -15.52
N THR A 17 -17.39 -0.80 -16.49
CA THR A 17 -18.79 -0.43 -16.23
C THR A 17 -19.65 -1.68 -15.97
N ALA A 18 -20.83 -1.49 -15.40
CA ALA A 18 -21.81 -2.56 -15.21
C ALA A 18 -22.14 -3.30 -16.54
N LEU A 19 -22.15 -2.57 -17.65
CA LEU A 19 -22.39 -3.11 -18.98
C LEU A 19 -21.19 -3.92 -19.49
N ASP A 20 -19.96 -3.49 -19.20
CA ASP A 20 -18.74 -4.24 -19.53
C ASP A 20 -18.74 -5.59 -18.81
N LEU A 21 -19.09 -5.59 -17.52
CA LEU A 21 -19.23 -6.80 -16.71
C LEU A 21 -20.37 -7.69 -17.24
N PHE A 22 -21.48 -7.11 -17.68
CA PHE A 22 -22.59 -7.86 -18.29
C PHE A 22 -22.18 -8.57 -19.57
N LYS A 23 -21.48 -7.85 -20.47
CA LYS A 23 -20.92 -8.41 -21.69
C LYS A 23 -19.94 -9.55 -21.38
N GLU A 24 -18.98 -9.33 -20.50
CA GLU A 24 -17.98 -10.35 -20.15
C GLU A 24 -18.63 -11.63 -19.57
N CYS A 25 -19.58 -11.48 -18.65
CA CYS A 25 -20.20 -12.63 -17.99
C CYS A 25 -21.12 -13.45 -18.89
N HIS A 26 -21.67 -12.85 -19.95
CA HIS A 26 -22.58 -13.52 -20.88
C HIS A 26 -21.92 -13.86 -22.23
N TYR A 27 -20.64 -13.54 -22.41
CA TYR A 27 -19.90 -13.89 -23.63
C TYR A 27 -19.60 -15.39 -23.66
N ASN A 28 -20.02 -16.07 -24.73
CA ASN A 28 -19.71 -17.48 -24.93
C ASN A 28 -18.43 -17.63 -25.77
N SER A 29 -17.32 -17.96 -25.11
CA SER A 29 -16.03 -18.18 -25.79
C SER A 29 -16.05 -19.33 -26.79
N LYS A 30 -16.85 -20.38 -26.56
CA LYS A 30 -16.96 -21.54 -27.46
C LYS A 30 -17.71 -21.19 -28.74
N LYS A 31 -18.75 -20.35 -28.64
CA LYS A 31 -19.54 -19.87 -29.78
C LYS A 31 -19.05 -18.52 -30.33
N LYS A 32 -17.99 -17.96 -29.74
CA LYS A 32 -17.43 -16.64 -30.04
C LYS A 32 -18.47 -15.53 -30.16
N GLY A 33 -19.45 -15.50 -29.26
CA GLY A 33 -20.55 -14.54 -29.35
C GLY A 33 -21.56 -14.62 -28.21
N TYR A 34 -22.63 -13.84 -28.35
CA TYR A 34 -23.75 -13.78 -27.42
C TYR A 34 -24.93 -14.61 -27.95
N THR A 35 -25.83 -15.02 -27.07
CA THR A 35 -27.14 -15.53 -27.49
C THR A 35 -28.02 -14.35 -27.93
N ASP A 36 -28.97 -14.57 -28.85
CA ASP A 36 -29.86 -13.52 -29.37
C ASP A 36 -30.54 -12.69 -28.27
N VAL A 37 -30.99 -13.35 -27.20
CA VAL A 37 -31.63 -12.70 -26.03
C VAL A 37 -30.66 -11.76 -25.30
N VAL A 38 -29.40 -12.18 -25.14
CA VAL A 38 -28.36 -11.36 -24.51
C VAL A 38 -27.93 -10.22 -25.42
N GLN A 39 -27.85 -10.47 -26.74
CA GLN A 39 -27.49 -9.44 -27.70
C GLN A 39 -28.56 -8.33 -27.76
N ALA A 40 -29.85 -8.70 -27.74
CA ALA A 40 -30.95 -7.73 -27.65
C ALA A 40 -30.86 -6.91 -26.35
N ALA A 41 -30.60 -7.55 -25.21
CA ALA A 41 -30.44 -6.87 -23.93
C ALA A 41 -29.23 -5.92 -23.92
N ILE A 42 -28.10 -6.30 -24.53
CA ILE A 42 -26.92 -5.44 -24.67
C ILE A 42 -27.25 -4.18 -25.47
N VAL A 43 -27.94 -4.33 -26.61
CA VAL A 43 -28.34 -3.20 -27.45
C VAL A 43 -29.27 -2.25 -26.70
N GLU A 44 -30.24 -2.80 -25.95
CA GLU A 44 -31.14 -1.99 -25.12
C GLU A 44 -30.37 -1.23 -24.02
N MET A 45 -29.43 -1.90 -23.34
CA MET A 45 -28.59 -1.26 -22.32
C MET A 45 -27.69 -0.15 -22.91
N GLU A 46 -27.13 -0.35 -24.10
CA GLU A 46 -26.32 0.65 -24.81
C GLU A 46 -27.15 1.88 -25.20
N GLN A 47 -28.37 1.68 -25.69
CA GLN A 47 -29.30 2.76 -26.02
C GLN A 47 -29.70 3.55 -24.78
N SER A 48 -30.06 2.86 -23.69
CA SER A 48 -30.43 3.51 -22.42
C SER A 48 -29.24 4.23 -21.77
N ALA A 49 -28.02 3.71 -21.89
CA ALA A 49 -26.82 4.34 -21.35
C ALA A 49 -26.37 5.58 -22.16
N SER A 50 -26.78 5.67 -23.44
CA SER A 50 -26.44 6.78 -24.33
C SER A 50 -27.38 7.99 -24.19
N GLN A 51 -28.45 7.88 -23.42
CA GLN A 51 -29.31 9.02 -23.11
C GLN A 51 -28.57 9.99 -22.17
N PRO A 52 -28.55 11.30 -22.46
CA PRO A 52 -27.89 12.27 -21.61
C PRO A 52 -28.64 12.41 -20.28
N THR A 53 -28.01 12.00 -19.18
CA THR A 53 -28.42 12.35 -17.82
C THR A 53 -27.84 13.72 -17.44
N GLU A 54 -28.66 14.57 -16.81
CA GLU A 54 -28.35 15.97 -16.45
C GLU A 54 -27.07 16.17 -15.60
N ASP A 55 -26.53 15.11 -14.98
CA ASP A 55 -25.42 15.18 -14.02
C ASP A 55 -24.02 14.81 -14.55
N GLY A 56 -23.82 14.58 -15.85
CA GLY A 56 -22.47 14.40 -16.43
C GLY A 56 -21.66 13.17 -15.94
N GLN A 57 -22.23 12.32 -15.07
CA GLN A 57 -21.55 11.16 -14.48
C GLN A 57 -21.90 9.86 -15.24
N GLN A 58 -21.06 9.45 -16.18
CA GLN A 58 -21.27 8.29 -17.07
C GLN A 58 -21.42 6.93 -16.34
N SER A 59 -20.78 6.73 -15.18
CA SER A 59 -20.84 5.46 -14.43
C SER A 59 -22.22 5.15 -13.85
N ASN A 60 -22.98 6.20 -13.51
CA ASN A 60 -24.35 6.09 -12.99
C ASN A 60 -25.35 5.74 -14.10
N SER A 61 -25.14 6.24 -15.32
CA SER A 61 -25.99 5.94 -16.49
C SER A 61 -25.94 4.46 -16.88
N ALA A 62 -24.74 3.87 -16.99
CA ALA A 62 -24.59 2.46 -17.37
C ALA A 62 -25.16 1.49 -16.34
N THR A 63 -24.97 1.75 -15.04
CA THR A 63 -25.51 0.90 -13.97
C THR A 63 -27.04 0.95 -13.92
N LYS A 64 -27.62 2.15 -14.11
CA LYS A 64 -29.06 2.35 -14.18
C LYS A 64 -29.68 1.66 -15.40
N ALA A 65 -29.07 1.82 -16.58
CA ALA A 65 -29.50 1.15 -17.81
C ALA A 65 -29.51 -0.37 -17.66
N VAL A 66 -28.44 -0.96 -17.09
CA VAL A 66 -28.38 -2.40 -16.82
C VAL A 66 -29.47 -2.82 -15.82
N ALA A 67 -29.71 -2.05 -14.76
CA ALA A 67 -30.76 -2.36 -13.77
C ALA A 67 -32.16 -2.37 -14.40
N GLU A 68 -32.49 -1.37 -15.22
CA GLU A 68 -33.80 -1.23 -15.88
C GLU A 68 -34.07 -2.35 -16.87
N VAL A 69 -33.08 -2.72 -17.69
CA VAL A 69 -33.24 -3.84 -18.64
C VAL A 69 -33.40 -5.16 -17.87
N LEU A 70 -32.60 -5.37 -16.82
CA LEU A 70 -32.67 -6.59 -16.02
C LEU A 70 -34.01 -6.76 -15.28
N THR A 71 -34.64 -5.67 -14.81
CA THR A 71 -35.96 -5.75 -14.15
C THR A 71 -37.09 -6.02 -15.13
N LYS A 72 -36.98 -5.59 -16.39
CA LYS A 72 -37.94 -5.95 -17.47
C LYS A 72 -37.92 -7.44 -17.79
N HIS A 73 -36.73 -8.05 -17.78
CA HIS A 73 -36.57 -9.45 -18.16
C HIS A 73 -36.60 -10.44 -16.98
N THR A 74 -36.45 -9.98 -15.73
CA THR A 74 -36.38 -10.87 -14.56
C THR A 74 -36.97 -10.21 -13.31
N LYS A 75 -37.85 -10.93 -12.59
CA LYS A 75 -38.54 -10.42 -11.38
C LYS A 75 -37.61 -10.08 -10.20
N LYS A 76 -36.43 -10.71 -10.12
CA LYS A 76 -35.41 -10.49 -9.07
C LYS A 76 -34.00 -10.56 -9.67
N PRO A 77 -33.54 -9.49 -10.35
CA PRO A 77 -32.23 -9.53 -10.98
C PRO A 77 -31.12 -9.43 -9.93
N MET A 78 -30.37 -10.53 -9.77
CA MET A 78 -29.26 -10.61 -8.81
C MET A 78 -27.91 -10.25 -9.43
N PHE A 79 -27.87 -9.98 -10.74
CA PHE A 79 -26.65 -9.74 -11.50
C PHE A 79 -25.82 -8.60 -10.88
N LEU A 80 -26.41 -7.40 -10.70
CA LEU A 80 -25.72 -6.23 -10.14
C LEU A 80 -25.23 -6.43 -8.69
N LYS A 81 -25.91 -7.29 -7.92
CA LYS A 81 -25.48 -7.68 -6.58
C LYS A 81 -24.29 -8.63 -6.62
N HIS A 82 -24.29 -9.58 -7.56
CA HIS A 82 -23.21 -10.54 -7.74
C HIS A 82 -21.96 -9.94 -8.38
N VAL A 83 -22.11 -8.98 -9.29
CA VAL A 83 -20.97 -8.31 -9.95
C VAL A 83 -20.33 -7.19 -9.11
N ARG A 84 -20.63 -7.11 -7.79
CA ARG A 84 -20.13 -6.10 -6.84
C ARG A 84 -20.38 -4.63 -7.24
N VAL A 85 -21.15 -4.37 -8.30
CA VAL A 85 -21.48 -3.03 -8.79
C VAL A 85 -22.33 -2.25 -7.76
N GLN A 86 -23.19 -2.94 -7.01
CA GLN A 86 -24.02 -2.30 -5.95
C GLN A 86 -23.21 -1.77 -4.76
N HIS A 87 -22.00 -2.31 -4.49
CA HIS A 87 -21.30 -1.99 -3.24
C HIS A 87 -20.30 -0.83 -3.35
N MET A 88 -20.18 -0.21 -4.53
CA MET A 88 -19.30 0.94 -4.73
C MET A 88 -19.98 2.28 -4.46
N HIS A 89 -21.31 2.39 -4.65
CA HIS A 89 -21.97 3.69 -4.49
C HIS A 89 -22.39 3.99 -3.03
N GLU A 90 -22.83 2.98 -2.26
CA GLU A 90 -23.26 3.19 -0.87
C GLU A 90 -22.10 3.29 0.13
N ARG A 91 -20.89 2.82 -0.22
CA ARG A 91 -19.69 3.03 0.61
C ARG A 91 -18.91 4.30 0.25
N SER A 92 -19.32 5.01 -0.81
CA SER A 92 -18.73 6.28 -1.21
C SER A 92 -19.47 7.47 -0.59
N SER A 93 -19.83 7.40 0.70
CA SER A 93 -19.91 8.63 1.48
C SER A 93 -18.48 9.17 1.55
N ARG A 94 -18.25 10.34 0.97
CA ARG A 94 -16.99 11.11 1.04
C ARG A 94 -16.36 11.10 2.45
N SER A 95 -17.20 11.09 3.48
CA SER A 95 -16.87 10.91 4.89
C SER A 95 -16.08 9.63 5.24
N GLY A 96 -16.35 8.49 4.60
CA GLY A 96 -15.66 7.22 4.88
C GLY A 96 -14.24 7.18 4.30
N ARG A 97 -14.07 7.66 3.06
CA ARG A 97 -12.74 7.82 2.43
C ARG A 97 -11.90 8.87 3.16
N GLU A 98 -12.49 9.98 3.58
CA GLU A 98 -11.81 11.01 4.38
C GLU A 98 -11.39 10.44 5.75
N ALA A 99 -12.24 9.67 6.43
CA ALA A 99 -11.89 9.05 7.70
C ALA A 99 -10.75 8.01 7.59
N GLU A 100 -10.78 7.14 6.57
CA GLU A 100 -9.68 6.19 6.31
C GLU A 100 -8.38 6.92 5.92
N GLN A 101 -8.47 7.98 5.13
CA GLN A 101 -7.32 8.80 4.76
C GLN A 101 -6.72 9.54 5.97
N GLU A 102 -7.54 10.08 6.87
CA GLU A 102 -7.06 10.76 8.08
C GLU A 102 -6.44 9.78 9.09
N VAL A 103 -6.96 8.56 9.21
CA VAL A 103 -6.32 7.50 10.01
C VAL A 103 -4.95 7.12 9.42
N GLN A 104 -4.86 6.97 8.09
CA GLN A 104 -3.59 6.69 7.43
C GLN A 104 -2.57 7.83 7.57
N LYS A 105 -2.99 9.09 7.41
CA LYS A 105 -2.12 10.26 7.62
C LYS A 105 -1.60 10.32 9.06
N ARG A 106 -2.47 10.07 10.05
CA ARG A 106 -2.08 10.01 11.47
C ARG A 106 -1.06 8.91 11.73
N GLY A 107 -1.31 7.68 11.24
CA GLY A 107 -0.38 6.57 11.38
C GLY A 107 0.97 6.82 10.67
N THR A 108 0.94 7.49 9.52
CA THR A 108 2.17 7.85 8.79
C THR A 108 2.98 8.91 9.53
N ALA A 109 2.32 9.91 10.12
CA ALA A 109 2.97 10.93 10.95
C ALA A 109 3.59 10.33 12.22
N GLU A 110 2.88 9.42 12.88
CA GLU A 110 3.38 8.70 14.05
C GLU A 110 4.60 7.83 13.72
N LEU A 111 4.54 7.10 12.60
CA LEU A 111 5.68 6.31 12.13
C LEU A 111 6.89 7.19 11.82
N ARG A 112 6.68 8.34 11.18
CA ARG A 112 7.75 9.31 10.89
C ARG A 112 8.39 9.83 12.18
N ALA A 113 7.58 10.24 13.16
CA ALA A 113 8.09 10.70 14.46
C ALA A 113 8.89 9.62 15.19
N ARG A 114 8.45 8.36 15.09
CA ARG A 114 9.17 7.22 15.69
C ARG A 114 10.50 6.95 14.99
N VAL A 115 10.55 7.06 13.66
CA VAL A 115 11.80 6.94 12.89
C VAL A 115 12.77 8.06 13.27
N GLU A 116 12.33 9.31 13.31
CA GLU A 116 13.17 10.45 13.72
C GLU A 116 13.72 10.26 15.14
N THR A 117 12.89 9.79 16.06
CA THR A 117 13.32 9.48 17.44
C THR A 117 14.41 8.41 17.46
N LEU A 118 14.21 7.30 16.75
CA LEU A 118 15.19 6.21 16.68
C LEU A 118 16.49 6.66 16.01
N THR A 119 16.41 7.48 14.97
CA THR A 119 17.59 8.05 14.30
C THR A 119 18.40 8.91 15.26
N ASN A 120 17.75 9.77 16.05
CA ASN A 120 18.44 10.60 17.04
C ASN A 120 19.10 9.74 18.14
N GLN A 121 18.40 8.73 18.65
CA GLN A 121 18.96 7.81 19.64
C GLN A 121 20.19 7.05 19.12
N LEU A 122 20.16 6.59 17.87
CA LEU A 122 21.30 5.92 17.26
C LEU A 122 22.51 6.86 17.11
N LYS A 123 22.27 8.11 16.74
CA LYS A 123 23.33 9.12 16.64
C LYS A 123 23.95 9.42 18.00
N GLU A 124 23.13 9.62 19.03
CA GLU A 124 23.61 9.85 20.40
C GLU A 124 24.41 8.66 20.94
N LEU A 125 23.93 7.44 20.68
CA LEU A 125 24.63 6.22 21.09
C LEU A 125 25.99 6.08 20.40
N GLU A 126 26.06 6.38 19.09
CA GLU A 126 27.31 6.31 18.33
C GLU A 126 28.31 7.38 18.81
N GLU A 127 27.86 8.62 19.04
CA GLU A 127 28.70 9.67 19.62
C GLU A 127 29.22 9.28 21.02
N ALA A 128 28.37 8.68 21.86
CA ALA A 128 28.77 8.21 23.18
C ALA A 128 29.82 7.08 23.10
N ARG A 129 29.64 6.14 22.14
CA ARG A 129 30.59 5.05 21.88
C ARG A 129 31.95 5.59 21.44
N ILE A 130 31.97 6.56 20.53
CA ILE A 130 33.21 7.21 20.07
C ILE A 130 33.94 7.87 21.25
N ARG A 131 33.23 8.67 22.06
CA ARG A 131 33.82 9.32 23.25
C ARG A 131 34.37 8.31 24.25
N GLN A 132 33.67 7.20 24.45
CA GLN A 132 34.13 6.14 25.35
C GLN A 132 35.43 5.49 24.85
N GLU A 133 35.51 5.21 23.55
CA GLU A 133 36.68 4.59 22.94
C GLU A 133 37.90 5.52 22.93
N GLU A 134 37.69 6.81 22.68
CA GLU A 134 38.74 7.84 22.80
C GLU A 134 39.27 7.93 24.23
N ALA A 135 38.38 7.93 25.24
CA ALA A 135 38.76 7.94 26.64
C ALA A 135 39.55 6.68 27.04
N ARG A 136 39.14 5.51 26.53
CA ARG A 136 39.85 4.24 26.74
C ARG A 136 41.25 4.30 26.15
N THR A 137 41.37 4.73 24.89
CA THR A 137 42.65 4.84 24.17
C THR A 137 43.60 5.80 24.87
N LYS A 138 43.11 6.98 25.30
CA LYS A 138 43.93 7.95 26.04
C LYS A 138 44.44 7.36 27.36
N LYS A 139 43.59 6.64 28.09
CA LYS A 139 43.98 6.00 29.35
C LYS A 139 45.00 4.89 29.15
N GLU A 140 44.88 4.12 28.07
CA GLU A 140 45.87 3.11 27.69
C GLU A 140 47.22 3.73 27.33
N GLU A 141 47.24 4.84 26.59
CA GLU A 141 48.47 5.56 26.28
C GLU A 141 49.14 6.14 27.55
N GLU A 142 48.37 6.73 28.46
CA GLU A 142 48.88 7.22 29.74
C GLU A 142 49.46 6.09 30.60
N ASN A 143 48.79 4.94 30.64
CA ASN A 143 49.29 3.76 31.35
C ASN A 143 50.56 3.20 30.71
N ARG A 144 50.63 3.16 29.37
CA ARG A 144 51.83 2.74 28.63
C ARG A 144 53.02 3.65 28.93
N LYS A 145 52.84 4.97 28.94
CA LYS A 145 53.90 5.93 29.29
C LYS A 145 54.41 5.73 30.71
N LYS A 146 53.51 5.50 31.67
CA LYS A 146 53.89 5.22 33.07
C LYS A 146 54.68 3.91 33.18
N GLN A 147 54.28 2.89 32.41
CA GLN A 147 54.98 1.61 32.35
C GLN A 147 56.41 1.80 31.80
N GLU A 148 56.56 2.51 30.68
CA GLU A 148 57.86 2.83 30.08
C GLU A 148 58.75 3.64 31.05
N GLU A 149 58.19 4.60 31.78
CA GLU A 149 58.94 5.38 32.79
C GLU A 149 59.41 4.51 33.97
N LEU A 150 58.55 3.61 34.46
CA LEU A 150 58.91 2.67 35.52
C LEU A 150 60.00 1.70 35.06
N GLU A 151 59.90 1.17 33.84
CA GLU A 151 60.92 0.30 33.25
C GLU A 151 62.25 1.02 33.05
N ALA A 152 62.24 2.27 32.59
CA ALA A 152 63.44 3.10 32.48
C ALA A 152 64.11 3.32 33.84
N LYS A 153 63.33 3.63 34.89
CA LYS A 153 63.84 3.77 36.26
C LYS A 153 64.42 2.45 36.80
N LEU A 154 63.77 1.33 36.53
CA LEU A 154 64.27 0.01 36.93
C LEU A 154 65.60 -0.31 36.27
N ASN A 155 65.71 -0.11 34.95
CA ASN A 155 66.95 -0.32 34.20
C ASN A 155 68.08 0.58 34.70
N PHE A 156 67.78 1.83 35.04
CA PHE A 156 68.74 2.76 35.63
C PHE A 156 69.23 2.31 37.01
N LEU A 157 68.36 1.78 37.86
CA LEU A 157 68.78 1.23 39.15
C LEU A 157 69.65 -0.02 38.94
N LEU A 158 69.23 -0.95 38.08
CA LEU A 158 69.99 -2.16 37.77
C LEU A 158 71.41 -1.87 37.28
N SER A 159 71.61 -0.81 36.48
CA SER A 159 72.94 -0.42 36.01
C SER A 159 73.86 0.14 37.11
N GLN A 160 73.31 0.64 38.22
CA GLN A 160 74.10 1.12 39.37
C GLN A 160 74.54 -0.01 40.31
N ILE A 161 73.75 -1.08 40.42
CA ILE A 161 74.02 -2.21 41.33
C ILE A 161 74.74 -3.38 40.66
N THR A 162 74.79 -3.44 39.32
CA THR A 162 75.56 -4.46 38.59
C THR A 162 77.01 -3.98 38.46
N PRO A 163 78.01 -4.59 39.14
CA PRO A 163 79.41 -4.21 38.97
C PRO A 163 79.85 -4.58 37.55
N ARG A 164 80.62 -3.69 36.90
CA ARG A 164 81.31 -3.99 35.64
C ARG A 164 82.39 -5.03 35.82
#